data_AF-A0A5N7ZQT8-F1
#
_entry.id   AF-A0A5N7ZQT8-F1
#
_cell.length_a   1.000
_cell.length_b   1.000
_cell.length_c   1.000
_cell.angle_alpha   90.00
_cell.angle_beta   90.00
_cell.angle_gamma   90.00
#
_symmetry.space_group_name_H-M   'P 1'
#
loop_
_entity.id
_entity.type
_entity.pdbx_description
1 polymer ?
#
loop_
_entity_poly.entity_id
_entity_poly.type
_entity_poly.pdbx_seq_one_letter_code
_entity_poly.pdbx_strand_id
1 'polypeptide(L)' 'MIELPSLDLALLVRLTREGGVAYLPGLAQPRSIDLATCPPGLRQEVCDAVARAAPAALPMKLVPFP' A
#
# COMPACT_ATOMS: atom_id res chain seq x y z
N MET A 1 15.57 1.63 -0.30
CA MET A 1 14.64 0.82 -1.10
C MET A 1 14.16 -0.30 -0.22
N ILE A 2 12.85 -0.49 -0.09
CA ILE A 2 12.30 -1.64 0.63
C ILE A 2 12.10 -2.80 -0.34
N GLU A 3 12.34 -4.02 0.14
CA GLU A 3 11.94 -5.24 -0.57
C GLU A 3 10.47 -5.51 -0.24
N LEU A 4 9.61 -5.53 -1.26
CA LEU A 4 8.19 -5.85 -1.10
C LEU A 4 8.04 -7.37 -1.04
N PRO A 5 7.40 -7.95 0.01
CA PRO A 5 7.09 -9.38 0.01
C PRO A 5 6.07 -9.73 -1.07
N SER A 6 6.00 -11.01 -1.46
CA SER A 6 4.96 -11.45 -2.41
C SER A 6 3.55 -11.10 -1.90
N LEU A 7 2.71 -10.61 -2.81
CA LEU A 7 1.32 -10.23 -2.55
C LEU A 7 0.32 -11.37 -2.86
N ASP A 8 0.81 -12.55 -3.28
CA ASP A 8 -0.04 -13.67 -3.71
C ASP A 8 -1.00 -14.15 -2.61
N LEU A 9 -0.55 -14.08 -1.36
CA LEU A 9 -1.34 -14.45 -0.17
C LEU A 9 -1.75 -13.24 0.67
N ALA A 10 -1.50 -12.02 0.20
CA ALA A 10 -1.88 -10.81 0.92
C ALA A 10 -3.41 -10.65 0.91
N LEU A 11 -3.99 -10.51 2.11
CA LEU A 11 -5.42 -10.24 2.30
C LEU A 11 -5.71 -8.74 2.45
N LEU A 12 -4.70 -7.97 2.85
CA LEU A 12 -4.86 -6.55 3.14
C LEU A 12 -3.60 -5.81 2.72
N VAL A 13 -3.78 -4.70 2.00
CA VAL A 13 -2.71 -3.75 1.71
C VAL A 13 -3.02 -2.45 2.41
N ARG A 14 -2.09 -1.96 3.24
CA ARG A 14 -2.19 -0.66 3.89
C ARG A 14 -1.17 0.30 3.29
N LEU A 15 -1.65 1.41 2.76
CA LEU A 15 -0.83 2.43 2.11
C LEU A 15 -0.90 3.73 2.89
N THR A 16 0.26 4.32 3.15
CA THR A 16 0.40 5.69 3.64
C THR A 16 1.23 6.45 2.64
N ARG A 17 0.88 7.72 2.41
CA ARG A 17 1.68 8.62 1.60
C ARG A 17 2.40 9.59 2.52
N GLU A 18 3.72 9.48 2.57
CA GLU A 18 4.56 10.51 3.15
C GLU A 18 4.94 11.52 2.06
N GLY A 19 4.55 12.78 2.23
CA GLY A 19 5.06 13.89 1.43
C GLY A 19 4.47 14.08 0.02
N GLY A 20 4.81 15.21 -0.58
CA GLY A 20 4.30 15.78 -1.83
C GLY A 20 4.51 17.30 -1.83
N VAL A 21 4.64 17.96 -2.99
CA VAL A 21 4.85 19.43 -3.07
C VAL A 21 3.78 20.21 -2.30
N ALA A 22 2.58 19.65 -2.17
CA ALA A 22 1.58 20.05 -1.20
C ALA A 22 1.31 18.90 -0.22
N TYR A 23 1.54 19.13 1.07
CA TYR A 23 1.05 18.26 2.12
C TYR A 23 -0.48 18.37 2.20
N LEU A 24 -1.17 17.27 1.88
CA LEU A 24 -2.62 17.15 1.95
C LEU A 24 -2.96 16.14 3.06
N PRO A 25 -3.43 16.58 4.25
CA PRO A 25 -3.61 15.72 5.42
C PRO A 25 -4.48 14.49 5.16
N GLY A 26 -5.55 14.64 4.36
CA GLY A 26 -6.45 13.52 3.99
C GLY A 26 -5.84 12.49 3.05
N LEU A 27 -4.69 12.78 2.43
CA LEU A 27 -3.93 11.84 1.60
C LEU A 27 -2.77 11.19 2.37
N ALA A 28 -2.34 11.77 3.48
CA ALA A 28 -1.35 11.17 4.38
C ALA A 28 -1.96 10.08 5.28
N GLN A 29 -3.29 10.07 5.43
CA GLN A 29 -3.98 9.05 6.22
C GLN A 29 -3.79 7.64 5.62
N PRO A 30 -3.55 6.62 6.46
CA PRO A 30 -3.47 5.24 6.00
C PRO A 30 -4.77 4.78 5.34
N ARG A 31 -4.66 4.16 4.17
CA ARG A 31 -5.78 3.54 3.46
C ARG A 31 -5.58 2.04 3.43
N SER A 32 -6.62 1.30 3.74
CA SER A 32 -6.64 -0.16 3.68
C SER A 32 -7.41 -0.60 2.45
N ILE A 33 -6.81 -1.47 1.65
CA ILE A 33 -7.45 -2.14 0.52
C ILE A 33 -7.57 -3.60 0.90
N ASP A 34 -8.81 -4.07 1.01
CA ASP A 34 -9.11 -5.49 1.22
C ASP A 34 -8.95 -6.23 -0.11
N LEU A 35 -7.98 -7.14 -0.16
CA LEU A 35 -7.73 -7.99 -1.33
C LEU A 35 -8.54 -9.28 -1.32
N ALA A 36 -9.16 -9.65 -0.19
CA ALA A 36 -9.99 -10.84 -0.08
C ALA A 36 -11.33 -10.67 -0.80
N THR A 37 -11.88 -9.45 -0.80
CA THR A 37 -13.15 -9.11 -1.44
C THR A 37 -12.99 -8.45 -2.82
N CYS A 38 -11.75 -8.29 -3.27
CA CYS A 38 -11.42 -7.62 -4.52
C CYS A 38 -11.62 -8.56 -5.73
N PRO A 39 -12.30 -8.12 -6.81
CA PRO A 39 -12.37 -8.88 -8.06
C PRO A 39 -10.97 -9.20 -8.59
N PRO A 40 -10.73 -10.37 -9.22
CA PRO A 40 -9.39 -10.83 -9.56
C PRO A 40 -8.63 -9.88 -10.51
N GLY A 41 -9.32 -9.26 -11.47
CA GLY A 41 -8.69 -8.25 -12.35
C GLY A 41 -8.23 -7.01 -11.59
N LEU A 42 -9.10 -6.48 -10.71
CA LEU A 42 -8.77 -5.31 -9.89
C LEU A 42 -7.67 -5.62 -8.86
N ARG A 43 -7.64 -6.85 -8.32
CA ARG A 43 -6.57 -7.31 -7.43
C ARG A 43 -5.22 -7.26 -8.13
N GLN A 44 -5.13 -7.71 -9.37
CA GLN A 44 -3.88 -7.65 -10.13
C GLN A 44 -3.43 -6.19 -10.35
N GLU A 45 -4.34 -5.30 -10.74
CA GLU A 45 -4.04 -3.88 -10.92
C GLU A 45 -3.51 -3.22 -9.63
N VAL A 46 -4.10 -3.58 -8.48
CA VAL A 46 -3.63 -3.11 -7.17
C VAL A 46 -2.24 -3.65 -6.88
N CYS A 47 -2.00 -4.96 -7.05
CA CYS A 47 -0.68 -5.57 -6.82
C CYS A 47 0.40 -4.92 -7.69
N ASP A 48 0.12 -4.69 -8.98
CA ASP A 48 1.05 -4.05 -9.91
C ASP A 48 1.34 -2.60 -9.50
N ALA A 49 0.32 -1.85 -9.06
CA ALA A 49 0.48 -0.49 -8.57
C ALA A 49 1.36 -0.42 -7.32
N VAL A 50 1.17 -1.36 -6.38
CA VAL A 50 1.99 -1.46 -5.16
C VAL A 50 3.42 -1.82 -5.51
N ALA A 51 3.64 -2.79 -6.40
CA ALA A 51 4.97 -3.20 -6.84
C ALA A 51 5.73 -2.04 -7.51
N ARG A 52 5.07 -1.24 -8.34
CA ARG A 52 5.67 -0.03 -8.96
C ARG A 52 6.01 1.05 -7.93
N ALA A 53 5.23 1.17 -6.85
CA ALA A 53 5.43 2.19 -5.82
C ALA A 53 6.47 1.80 -4.76
N ALA A 54 6.66 0.50 -4.50
CA ALA A 54 7.55 -0.01 -3.47
C ALA A 54 8.99 0.56 -3.50
N PRO A 55 9.64 0.75 -4.67
CA PRO A 55 10.99 1.32 -4.72
C PRO A 55 11.09 2.75 -4.14
N ALA A 56 10.01 3.53 -4.24
CA ALA A 56 9.95 4.91 -3.75
C ALA A 56 9.54 5.00 -2.27
N ALA A 57 9.14 3.89 -1.65
CA ALA A 57 8.70 3.88 -0.27
C ALA A 57 9.89 3.93 0.70
N LEU A 58 9.71 4.70 1.77
CA LEU A 58 10.60 4.66 2.93
C LEU A 58 10.13 3.56 3.89
N PRO A 59 11.05 2.90 4.61
CA PRO A 59 10.69 1.93 5.62
C PRO A 59 9.87 2.61 6.74
N MET A 60 8.59 2.23 6.82
CA MET A 60 7.68 2.62 7.89
C MET A 60 7.73 1.55 8.99
N LYS A 61 7.84 1.96 10.26
CA LYS A 61 7.54 1.04 11.38
C LYS A 61 6.07 0.69 11.32
N LEU A 62 5.76 -0.59 11.06
CA LEU A 62 4.40 -1.12 11.13
C LEU A 62 3.87 -0.88 12.56
N VAL A 63 2.96 0.08 12.71
CA VAL A 63 2.24 0.26 13.98
C VAL A 63 1.13 -0.79 14.06
N PRO A 64 0.98 -1.49 15.21
CA PRO A 64 0.00 -2.57 15.35
C PRO A 64 -1.43 -2.09 15.11
N PHE A 65 -2.24 -2.98 14.55
CA PHE A 65 -3.68 -2.80 14.40
C PHE A 65 -4.33 -2.65 15.79
N PRO A 66 -5.26 -1.69 16.00
CA PRO A 66 -6.20 -1.77 17.12
C PRO A 66 -7.20 -2.91 16.92
#